data_AF-A0A0N4VMF5-F1
#
_entry.id   AF-A0A0N4VMF5-F1
#
_cell.length_a   1.000
_cell.length_b   1.000
_cell.length_c   1.000
_cell.angle_alpha   90.00
_cell.angle_beta   90.00
_cell.angle_gamma   90.00
#
_symmetry.space_group_name_H-M   'P 1'
#
loop_
_entity.id
_entity.type
_entity.pdbx_description
1 polymer ?
#
loop_
_entity_poly.entity_id
_entity_poly.type
_entity_poly.pdbx_seq_one_letter_code
_entity_poly.pdbx_strand_id
1 'polypeptide(L)'
;MHKTGPENWQQLEFHNLLFLNLADDVVFHSTFLLFHDNCKVSVCTSDARLISGCDKSLEPKTWLTTRARGIWDWATVGQLPTGPHFCLKGNQATYSLEVDYHVHVTPKPSENETQSVVLLTKTVPDKNAIGNRTDCGTGNPQIHYCMMLCWLKNDMKLFIIDTALSSKNASYVANKIYDQLGTPSDTAVTVYSVNLDAVPQAQLNQQVYYGDPNYCSVYIGMETVGIPYLYEIQVVKVIKD
;
A
#
# COMPACT_ATOMS: atom_id res chain seq x y z
N MET A 1 15.49 62.93 -15.74
CA MET A 1 14.96 62.15 -14.60
C MET A 1 15.88 60.94 -14.39
N HIS A 2 16.49 60.86 -13.20
CA HIS A 2 17.18 59.69 -12.61
C HIS A 2 16.24 58.46 -12.51
N LYS A 3 16.62 57.18 -12.43
CA LYS A 3 17.58 56.39 -11.58
C LYS A 3 17.81 55.01 -12.26
N THR A 4 19.04 54.49 -12.51
CA THR A 4 19.91 53.56 -11.71
C THR A 4 19.30 52.19 -11.31
N GLY A 5 20.00 51.06 -11.64
CA GLY A 5 19.70 49.64 -11.29
C GLY A 5 19.92 49.26 -9.80
N PRO A 6 20.23 47.99 -9.38
CA PRO A 6 20.66 46.79 -10.14
C PRO A 6 20.05 45.39 -9.72
N GLU A 7 20.41 44.36 -10.49
CA GLU A 7 20.78 42.95 -10.13
C GLU A 7 19.98 42.12 -9.09
N ASN A 8 19.49 40.94 -9.51
CA ASN A 8 20.14 39.66 -9.18
C ASN A 8 19.53 38.48 -9.96
N TRP A 9 20.40 37.77 -10.67
CA TRP A 9 20.14 36.43 -11.18
C TRP A 9 20.31 35.42 -10.05
N GLN A 10 19.39 34.45 -9.95
CA GLN A 10 19.77 33.08 -9.65
C GLN A 10 19.16 32.17 -10.70
N GLN A 11 20.03 31.79 -11.64
CA GLN A 11 19.94 30.61 -12.47
C GLN A 11 19.88 29.39 -11.54
N LEU A 12 18.73 28.70 -11.51
CA LEU A 12 18.66 27.32 -11.04
C LEU A 12 18.63 26.46 -12.30
N GLU A 13 19.80 25.97 -12.67
CA GLU A 13 19.94 24.89 -13.65
C GLU A 13 19.21 23.66 -13.13
N PHE A 14 18.10 23.32 -13.76
CA PHE A 14 17.64 21.94 -13.81
C PHE A 14 17.83 21.47 -15.23
N HIS A 15 18.93 20.74 -15.44
CA HIS A 15 19.15 20.03 -16.69
C HIS A 15 18.01 19.03 -16.91
N ASN A 16 17.33 19.20 -18.06
CA ASN A 16 16.39 18.28 -18.70
C ASN A 16 14.94 18.25 -18.18
N LEU A 17 14.16 19.28 -18.52
CA LEU A 17 12.72 19.16 -18.70
C LEU A 17 12.38 19.61 -20.14
N LEU A 18 12.14 18.63 -21.02
CA LEU A 18 11.79 18.85 -22.42
C LEU A 18 10.27 19.00 -22.53
N PHE A 19 9.77 20.21 -22.82
CA PHE A 19 8.39 20.40 -23.27
C PHE A 19 8.33 20.14 -24.78
N LEU A 20 7.67 19.07 -25.21
CA LEU A 20 7.31 18.86 -26.60
C LEU A 20 5.79 19.00 -26.76
N ASN A 21 5.39 19.98 -27.56
CA ASN A 21 4.04 20.16 -28.06
C ASN A 21 4.09 19.92 -29.57
N LEU A 22 3.65 18.75 -30.07
CA LEU A 22 3.44 18.54 -31.50
C LEU A 22 2.38 17.46 -31.77
N ALA A 23 1.60 17.74 -32.81
CA ALA A 23 0.52 16.95 -33.36
C ALA A 23 0.98 15.63 -34.00
N ASP A 24 0.06 14.67 -33.96
CA ASP A 24 -0.02 13.37 -34.64
C ASP A 24 1.09 12.33 -34.38
N ASP A 25 0.64 11.18 -33.87
CA ASP A 25 1.28 9.86 -33.75
C ASP A 25 2.65 9.76 -33.06
N VAL A 26 2.65 10.00 -31.74
CA VAL A 26 3.74 9.55 -30.84
C VAL A 26 3.18 8.60 -29.77
N VAL A 27 3.57 7.33 -29.85
CA VAL A 27 3.36 6.34 -28.77
C VAL A 27 4.34 6.65 -27.64
N PHE A 28 3.85 7.14 -26.51
CA PHE A 28 4.67 7.36 -25.31
C PHE A 28 4.87 6.05 -24.54
N HIS A 29 6.13 5.75 -24.22
CA HIS A 29 6.58 4.62 -23.41
C HIS A 29 7.07 5.10 -22.03
N SER A 30 6.32 6.00 -21.38
CA SER A 30 6.84 6.79 -20.27
C SER A 30 6.21 6.42 -18.93
N THR A 31 7.06 6.06 -17.97
CA THR A 31 6.77 6.09 -16.53
C THR A 31 6.57 7.54 -16.10
N PHE A 32 5.48 7.86 -15.40
CA PHE A 32 5.26 9.20 -14.86
C PHE A 32 5.62 9.21 -13.37
N LEU A 33 6.47 10.16 -12.99
CA LEU A 33 6.65 10.57 -11.60
C LEU A 33 5.77 11.79 -11.39
N LEU A 34 4.71 11.65 -10.59
CA LEU A 34 3.89 12.79 -10.19
C LEU A 34 4.55 13.47 -9.00
N PHE A 35 5.01 14.70 -9.20
CA PHE A 35 5.44 15.60 -8.13
C PHE A 35 4.27 16.54 -7.80
N HIS A 36 3.70 16.41 -6.60
CA HIS A 36 2.85 17.45 -6.02
C HIS A 36 3.73 18.40 -5.20
N ASP A 37 3.32 19.67 -5.07
CA ASP A 37 4.06 20.82 -4.52
C ASP A 37 4.55 20.73 -3.05
N ASN A 38 4.70 19.53 -2.49
CA ASN A 38 5.57 19.22 -1.37
C ASN A 38 6.06 17.77 -1.57
N CYS A 39 7.34 17.61 -1.91
CA CYS A 39 8.01 16.34 -2.28
C CYS A 39 7.40 15.07 -1.65
N LYS A 40 6.57 14.35 -2.41
CA LYS A 40 6.27 12.92 -2.20
C LYS A 40 6.10 12.23 -3.56
N VAL A 41 6.95 11.24 -3.80
CA VAL A 41 6.94 10.45 -5.05
C VAL A 41 5.87 9.38 -4.94
N SER A 42 4.88 9.41 -5.82
CA SER A 42 3.96 8.29 -6.06
C SER A 42 4.23 7.73 -7.45
N VAL A 43 4.56 6.43 -7.54
CA VAL A 43 4.77 5.75 -8.83
C VAL A 43 3.44 5.15 -9.26
N CYS A 44 2.83 5.74 -10.28
CA CYS A 44 1.66 5.18 -10.96
C CYS A 44 2.10 4.73 -12.36
N THR A 45 2.10 3.42 -12.63
CA THR A 45 2.43 2.89 -13.96
C THR A 45 1.14 2.55 -14.71
N SER A 46 0.89 3.20 -15.83
CA SER A 46 -0.25 2.90 -16.72
C SER A 46 0.02 1.77 -17.73
N ASP A 47 1.24 1.22 -17.76
CA ASP A 47 1.60 0.13 -18.66
C ASP A 47 1.84 -1.18 -17.89
N ALA A 48 1.28 -2.26 -18.43
CA ALA A 48 1.57 -3.64 -18.07
C ALA A 48 3.01 -4.03 -18.45
N ARG A 49 3.99 -3.38 -17.85
CA ARG A 49 5.39 -3.82 -17.89
C ARG A 49 5.65 -4.62 -16.63
N LEU A 50 6.11 -5.86 -16.82
CA LEU A 50 6.66 -6.71 -15.78
C LEU A 50 7.67 -5.89 -14.96
N ILE A 51 7.22 -5.38 -13.82
CA ILE A 51 8.11 -4.96 -12.75
C ILE A 51 8.91 -6.21 -12.42
N SER A 52 10.21 -6.21 -12.68
CA SER A 52 11.08 -7.37 -12.46
C SER A 52 10.80 -7.88 -11.06
N GLY A 53 10.23 -9.09 -10.96
CA GLY A 53 9.81 -9.63 -9.68
C GLY A 53 10.97 -9.74 -8.72
N CYS A 54 10.67 -9.74 -7.40
CA CYS A 54 11.65 -10.19 -6.42
C CYS A 54 12.24 -11.51 -6.91
N ASP A 55 13.56 -11.59 -6.94
CA ASP A 55 14.23 -12.86 -7.07
C ASP A 55 14.01 -13.66 -5.78
N LYS A 56 12.97 -14.50 -5.81
CA LYS A 56 12.57 -15.38 -4.71
C LYS A 56 13.36 -16.69 -4.69
N SER A 57 14.37 -16.86 -5.57
CA SER A 57 15.13 -18.11 -5.68
C SER A 57 15.89 -18.51 -4.40
N LEU A 58 15.99 -17.59 -3.44
CA LEU A 58 16.60 -17.79 -2.13
C LEU A 58 15.62 -17.80 -0.95
N GLU A 59 14.28 -17.76 -1.15
CA GLU A 59 13.24 -17.57 -0.11
C GLU A 59 13.66 -17.98 1.33
N PRO A 60 14.10 -17.05 2.19
CA PRO A 60 14.17 -17.28 3.62
C PRO A 60 12.77 -17.36 4.26
N LYS A 61 12.73 -17.91 5.48
CA LYS A 61 11.54 -18.01 6.36
C LYS A 61 10.81 -16.68 6.65
N THR A 62 11.28 -15.55 6.12
CA THR A 62 10.90 -14.17 6.40
C THR A 62 10.06 -13.53 5.27
N TRP A 63 9.88 -14.21 4.13
CA TRP A 63 9.04 -13.69 3.05
C TRP A 63 7.55 -13.83 3.35
N LEU A 64 6.81 -12.76 3.13
CA LEU A 64 5.35 -12.76 3.05
C LEU A 64 4.90 -12.32 1.66
N THR A 65 4.03 -13.10 1.05
CA THR A 65 3.34 -12.76 -0.19
C THR A 65 1.87 -12.45 0.08
N THR A 66 1.37 -11.40 -0.58
CA THR A 66 -0.06 -11.10 -0.72
C THR A 66 -0.42 -11.03 -2.19
N ARG A 67 -1.38 -11.85 -2.62
CA ARG A 67 -1.93 -11.85 -3.98
C ARG A 67 -3.37 -11.43 -3.95
N ALA A 68 -3.71 -10.38 -4.67
CA ALA A 68 -5.05 -9.83 -4.78
C ALA A 68 -5.54 -9.90 -6.22
N ARG A 69 -6.83 -10.19 -6.41
CA ARG A 69 -7.56 -10.13 -7.68
C ARG A 69 -8.90 -9.44 -7.47
N GLY A 70 -9.37 -8.72 -8.48
CA GLY A 70 -10.60 -7.93 -8.39
C GLY A 70 -10.45 -6.70 -7.49
N ILE A 71 -9.24 -6.16 -7.34
CA ILE A 71 -9.00 -4.92 -6.59
C ILE A 71 -9.24 -3.71 -7.50
N TRP A 72 -9.88 -2.67 -6.94
CA TRP A 72 -10.23 -1.47 -7.69
C TRP A 72 -9.07 -0.48 -7.76
N ASP A 73 -8.37 -0.29 -6.64
CA ASP A 73 -7.26 0.64 -6.51
C ASP A 73 -6.24 0.09 -5.51
N TRP A 74 -5.00 0.55 -5.59
CA TRP A 74 -3.97 0.23 -4.62
C TRP A 74 -2.91 1.31 -4.52
N ALA A 75 -2.22 1.35 -3.39
CA ALA A 75 -1.06 2.21 -3.21
C ALA A 75 -0.03 1.57 -2.30
N THR A 76 1.24 1.88 -2.55
CA THR A 76 2.36 1.47 -1.72
C THR A 76 3.30 2.64 -1.45
N VAL A 77 3.80 2.74 -0.24
CA VAL A 77 4.78 3.77 0.16
C VAL A 77 5.85 3.21 1.10
N GLY A 78 6.98 3.90 1.18
CA GLY A 78 8.05 3.64 2.15
C GLY A 78 9.19 2.75 1.66
N GLN A 79 8.93 1.85 0.71
CA GLN A 79 9.95 1.02 0.07
C GLN A 79 9.86 1.12 -1.46
N LEU A 80 11.00 0.98 -2.13
CA LEU A 80 11.04 0.93 -3.60
C LEU A 80 10.46 -0.42 -4.06
N PRO A 81 9.44 -0.44 -4.95
CA PRO A 81 8.70 -1.64 -5.38
C PRO A 81 9.51 -2.60 -6.28
N THR A 82 10.81 -2.34 -6.43
CA THR A 82 11.78 -3.11 -7.22
C THR A 82 13.03 -3.46 -6.39
N GLY A 83 12.95 -3.26 -5.07
CA GLY A 83 14.07 -3.49 -4.17
C GLY A 83 14.29 -4.97 -3.83
N PRO A 84 15.41 -5.31 -3.19
CA PRO A 84 15.73 -6.68 -2.80
C PRO A 84 14.81 -7.23 -1.68
N HIS A 85 14.13 -6.34 -0.95
CA HIS A 85 13.34 -6.67 0.25
C HIS A 85 11.85 -6.35 0.13
N PHE A 86 11.46 -5.74 -0.99
CA PHE A 86 10.08 -5.37 -1.26
C PHE A 86 9.87 -5.30 -2.77
N CYS A 87 8.87 -6.01 -3.27
CA CYS A 87 8.47 -5.86 -4.66
C CYS A 87 6.96 -5.94 -4.86
N LEU A 88 6.55 -5.37 -5.98
CA LEU A 88 5.17 -5.27 -6.39
C LEU A 88 5.02 -5.67 -7.86
N LYS A 89 4.01 -6.48 -8.16
CA LYS A 89 3.60 -6.83 -9.52
C LYS A 89 2.12 -6.51 -9.68
N GLY A 90 1.83 -5.39 -10.33
CA GLY A 90 0.47 -4.96 -10.63
C GLY A 90 0.08 -5.24 -12.07
N ASN A 91 -1.19 -5.54 -12.30
CA ASN A 91 -1.79 -5.55 -13.62
C ASN A 91 -3.20 -4.95 -13.52
N GLN A 92 -3.37 -3.74 -14.07
CA GLN A 92 -4.65 -3.03 -14.07
C GLN A 92 -5.69 -3.71 -14.98
N ALA A 93 -5.28 -4.28 -16.12
CA ALA A 93 -6.20 -4.94 -17.03
C ALA A 93 -6.87 -6.17 -16.40
N THR A 94 -6.18 -6.83 -15.48
CA THR A 94 -6.70 -7.98 -14.73
C THR A 94 -7.09 -7.65 -13.29
N TYR A 95 -7.06 -6.36 -12.90
CA TYR A 95 -7.36 -5.88 -11.55
C TYR A 95 -6.65 -6.70 -10.46
N SER A 96 -5.35 -6.94 -10.64
CA SER A 96 -4.59 -7.84 -9.77
C SER A 96 -3.29 -7.23 -9.29
N LEU A 97 -2.89 -7.58 -8.07
CA LEU A 97 -1.64 -7.15 -7.45
C LEU A 97 -1.02 -8.31 -6.68
N GLU A 98 0.27 -8.52 -6.86
CA GLU A 98 1.11 -9.32 -5.95
C GLU A 98 2.08 -8.39 -5.26
N VAL A 99 2.16 -8.47 -3.94
CA VAL A 99 3.12 -7.74 -3.11
C VAL A 99 3.88 -8.72 -2.25
N ASP A 100 5.19 -8.57 -2.25
CA ASP A 100 6.11 -9.42 -1.53
C ASP A 100 6.96 -8.60 -0.58
N TYR A 101 7.07 -9.05 0.66
CA TYR A 101 7.84 -8.39 1.72
C TYR A 101 8.87 -9.36 2.29
N HIS A 102 10.10 -8.90 2.44
CA HIS A 102 11.11 -9.55 3.27
C HIS A 102 11.03 -8.95 4.69
N VAL A 103 10.23 -9.58 5.55
CA VAL A 103 9.83 -9.02 6.84
C VAL A 103 10.94 -9.19 7.88
N HIS A 104 11.16 -8.16 8.69
CA HIS A 104 11.96 -8.28 9.90
C HIS A 104 11.17 -9.09 10.93
N VAL A 105 11.46 -10.38 11.07
CA VAL A 105 10.75 -11.25 12.01
C VAL A 105 11.38 -11.16 13.39
N THR A 106 10.58 -10.91 14.43
CA THR A 106 11.07 -10.85 15.82
C THR A 106 11.40 -12.26 16.29
N PRO A 107 12.66 -12.57 16.69
CA PRO A 107 12.99 -13.89 17.21
C PRO A 107 12.17 -14.20 18.46
N LYS A 108 11.50 -15.34 18.50
CA LYS A 108 10.86 -15.81 19.73
C LYS A 108 11.91 -16.32 20.73
N PRO A 109 11.72 -16.09 22.04
CA PRO A 109 12.69 -16.43 23.07
C PRO A 109 12.92 -17.94 23.27
N SER A 110 12.11 -18.82 22.67
CA SER A 110 12.38 -20.25 22.62
C SER A 110 12.82 -20.65 21.21
N GLU A 111 14.05 -21.16 21.09
CA GLU A 111 14.65 -21.65 19.82
C GLU A 111 13.83 -22.75 19.12
N ASN A 112 12.78 -23.28 19.78
CA ASN A 112 11.91 -24.35 19.30
C ASN A 112 10.50 -23.89 18.87
N GLU A 113 10.10 -22.64 19.08
CA GLU A 113 8.87 -22.12 18.48
C GLU A 113 9.18 -21.55 17.09
N THR A 114 9.00 -22.37 16.06
CA THR A 114 9.00 -21.86 14.69
C THR A 114 7.94 -20.77 14.57
N GLN A 115 8.34 -19.58 14.11
CA GLN A 115 7.41 -18.53 13.70
C GLN A 115 6.45 -19.13 12.64
N SER A 116 5.19 -19.34 13.01
CA SER A 116 4.23 -19.95 12.10
C SER A 116 3.74 -18.90 11.11
N VAL A 117 4.20 -18.99 9.85
CA VAL A 117 3.55 -18.34 8.72
C VAL A 117 2.23 -19.07 8.49
N VAL A 118 1.12 -18.34 8.53
CA VAL A 118 -0.19 -18.89 8.18
C VAL A 118 -0.59 -18.33 6.83
N LEU A 119 -0.96 -19.22 5.89
CA LEU A 119 -1.60 -18.81 4.65
C LEU A 119 -3.08 -18.55 4.93
N LEU A 120 -3.49 -17.30 4.75
CA LEU A 120 -4.88 -16.87 4.80
C LEU A 120 -5.37 -16.63 3.38
N THR A 121 -6.15 -17.57 2.88
CA THR A 121 -6.93 -17.37 1.66
C THR A 121 -8.31 -16.83 2.05
N LYS A 122 -8.60 -15.60 1.64
CA LYS A 122 -9.86 -14.92 1.89
C LYS A 122 -10.53 -14.57 0.56
N THR A 123 -11.78 -14.96 0.43
CA THR A 123 -12.67 -14.26 -0.50
C THR A 123 -13.24 -13.09 0.27
N VAL A 124 -13.13 -11.89 -0.27
CA VAL A 124 -13.75 -10.72 0.35
C VAL A 124 -15.25 -11.01 0.44
N PRO A 125 -15.83 -10.98 1.65
CA PRO A 125 -17.23 -11.35 1.81
C PRO A 125 -18.09 -10.40 0.99
N ASP A 126 -19.09 -10.96 0.31
CA ASP A 126 -20.20 -10.16 -0.22
C ASP A 126 -20.77 -9.31 0.92
N LYS A 127 -21.13 -8.06 0.63
CA LYS A 127 -21.84 -7.16 1.54
C LYS A 127 -22.95 -7.85 2.33
N ASN A 128 -23.70 -8.75 1.70
CA ASN A 128 -24.81 -9.50 2.31
C ASN A 128 -24.35 -10.63 3.25
N ALA A 129 -23.10 -11.09 3.13
CA ALA A 129 -22.51 -12.16 3.93
C ALA A 129 -21.82 -11.65 5.21
N ILE A 130 -21.76 -10.33 5.42
CA ILE A 130 -21.19 -9.70 6.62
C ILE A 130 -22.21 -9.80 7.78
N GLY A 131 -22.46 -11.04 8.24
CA GLY A 131 -23.45 -11.35 9.28
C GLY A 131 -23.02 -11.01 10.70
N ASN A 132 -21.71 -10.94 10.95
CA ASN A 132 -21.13 -10.52 12.23
C ASN A 132 -20.38 -9.20 12.04
N ARG A 133 -21.12 -8.09 12.13
CA ARG A 133 -20.54 -6.75 12.11
C ARG A 133 -19.65 -6.60 13.35
N THR A 134 -18.35 -6.44 13.11
CA THR A 134 -17.38 -6.00 14.11
C THR A 134 -16.83 -4.68 13.62
N ASP A 135 -16.86 -3.68 14.49
CA ASP A 135 -16.34 -2.33 14.26
C ASP A 135 -14.91 -2.19 14.83
N CYS A 136 -14.27 -3.32 15.14
CA CYS A 136 -13.01 -3.38 15.89
C CYS A 136 -13.06 -2.68 17.25
N GLY A 137 -14.25 -2.56 17.86
CA GLY A 137 -14.46 -1.92 19.15
C GLY A 137 -14.40 -0.39 19.10
N THR A 138 -14.51 0.21 17.91
CA THR A 138 -14.45 1.68 17.74
C THR A 138 -15.76 2.39 18.06
N GLY A 139 -16.90 1.69 18.03
CA GLY A 139 -18.22 2.28 18.11
C GLY A 139 -18.63 3.06 16.86
N ASN A 140 -17.83 3.04 15.78
CA ASN A 140 -18.11 3.83 14.59
C ASN A 140 -19.16 3.12 13.70
N PRO A 141 -20.34 3.74 13.47
CA PRO A 141 -21.42 3.12 12.72
C PRO A 141 -21.12 2.95 11.23
N GLN A 142 -20.08 3.57 10.68
CA GLN A 142 -19.68 3.42 9.29
C GLN A 142 -18.89 2.12 9.04
N ILE A 143 -18.35 1.51 10.10
CA ILE A 143 -17.59 0.26 10.00
C ILE A 143 -18.54 -0.92 10.14
N HIS A 144 -18.68 -1.68 9.07
CA HIS A 144 -19.59 -2.83 9.03
C HIS A 144 -18.83 -4.15 9.04
N TYR A 145 -17.55 -4.13 8.67
CA TYR A 145 -16.65 -5.25 8.78
C TYR A 145 -15.29 -4.77 9.24
N CYS A 146 -14.73 -5.40 10.27
CA CYS A 146 -13.39 -5.09 10.70
C CYS A 146 -12.71 -6.32 11.30
N MET A 147 -11.53 -6.61 10.77
CA MET A 147 -10.67 -7.68 11.26
C MET A 147 -9.25 -7.18 11.27
N MET A 148 -8.59 -7.30 12.42
CA MET A 148 -7.20 -6.88 12.59
C MET A 148 -6.33 -8.07 12.95
N LEU A 149 -5.28 -8.28 12.15
CA LEU A 149 -4.16 -9.17 12.42
C LEU A 149 -2.95 -8.29 12.70
N CYS A 150 -2.95 -7.68 13.88
CA CYS A 150 -2.03 -6.59 14.20
C CYS A 150 -1.64 -6.61 15.68
N TRP A 151 -0.34 -6.70 15.95
CA TRP A 151 0.24 -6.66 17.30
C TRP A 151 0.84 -5.30 17.67
N LEU A 152 0.51 -4.26 16.90
CA LEU A 152 0.81 -2.89 17.28
C LEU A 152 0.03 -2.47 18.53
N LYS A 153 0.52 -1.40 19.17
CA LYS A 153 -0.17 -0.75 20.29
C LYS A 153 -1.55 -0.24 19.87
N ASN A 154 -2.46 -0.13 20.84
CA ASN A 154 -3.87 0.21 20.57
C ASN A 154 -4.04 1.58 19.89
N ASP A 155 -3.29 2.59 20.30
CA ASP A 155 -3.24 3.92 19.69
C ASP A 155 -2.87 3.86 18.20
N MET A 156 -1.87 3.05 17.84
CA MET A 156 -1.45 2.85 16.44
C MET A 156 -2.52 2.13 15.62
N LYS A 157 -3.19 1.12 16.21
CA LYS A 157 -4.30 0.41 15.54
C LYS A 157 -5.48 1.32 15.26
N LEU A 158 -5.87 2.13 16.25
CA LEU A 158 -6.94 3.13 16.10
C LEU A 158 -6.58 4.18 15.04
N PHE A 159 -5.32 4.64 15.02
CA PHE A 159 -4.87 5.58 14.00
C PHE A 159 -4.99 5.04 12.56
N ILE A 160 -4.69 3.75 12.35
CA ILE A 160 -4.87 3.09 11.03
C ILE A 160 -6.35 3.11 10.65
N ILE A 161 -7.25 2.76 11.58
CA ILE A 161 -8.70 2.77 11.35
C ILE A 161 -9.21 4.18 11.03
N ASP A 162 -8.84 5.18 11.83
CA ASP A 162 -9.25 6.58 11.62
C ASP A 162 -8.75 7.12 10.27
N THR A 163 -7.53 6.73 9.89
CA THR A 163 -6.97 7.11 8.59
C THR A 163 -7.73 6.47 7.44
N ALA A 164 -8.10 5.19 7.55
CA ALA A 164 -8.93 4.48 6.57
C ALA A 164 -10.31 5.14 6.40
N LEU A 165 -10.92 5.61 7.50
CA LEU A 165 -12.20 6.31 7.49
C LEU A 165 -12.11 7.72 6.87
N SER A 166 -10.94 8.35 6.93
CA SER A 166 -10.77 9.74 6.49
C SER A 166 -10.73 9.92 4.96
N SER A 167 -10.54 8.86 4.17
CA SER A 167 -10.44 8.98 2.71
C SER A 167 -10.70 7.67 1.96
N LYS A 168 -11.34 7.79 0.79
CA LYS A 168 -11.51 6.70 -0.21
C LYS A 168 -10.31 6.54 -1.16
N ASN A 169 -9.29 7.39 -1.02
CA ASN A 169 -8.10 7.33 -1.86
C ASN A 169 -7.01 6.47 -1.19
N ALA A 170 -6.66 5.34 -1.81
CA ALA A 170 -5.68 4.40 -1.26
C ALA A 170 -4.30 5.06 -1.06
N SER A 171 -3.88 5.93 -1.99
CA SER A 171 -2.62 6.66 -1.89
C SER A 171 -2.58 7.62 -0.71
N TYR A 172 -3.68 8.34 -0.44
CA TYR A 172 -3.79 9.20 0.73
C TYR A 172 -3.67 8.40 2.03
N VAL A 173 -4.41 7.28 2.13
CA VAL A 173 -4.40 6.40 3.31
C VAL A 173 -3.00 5.84 3.53
N ALA A 174 -2.35 5.31 2.49
CA ALA A 174 -1.01 4.74 2.57
C ALA A 174 0.02 5.78 3.04
N ASN A 175 0.02 6.97 2.42
CA ASN A 175 0.94 8.05 2.79
C ASN A 175 0.75 8.51 4.24
N LYS A 176 -0.49 8.74 4.66
CA LYS A 176 -0.79 9.22 6.01
C LYS A 176 -0.43 8.20 7.09
N ILE A 177 -0.62 6.91 6.81
CA ILE A 177 -0.16 5.82 7.69
C ILE A 177 1.37 5.81 7.79
N TYR A 178 2.05 5.89 6.65
CA TYR A 178 3.52 5.91 6.61
C TYR A 178 4.11 7.14 7.30
N ASP A 179 3.54 8.32 7.14
CA ASP A 179 4.02 9.53 7.79
C ASP A 179 4.04 9.41 9.33
N GLN A 180 3.08 8.67 9.90
CA GLN A 180 2.93 8.54 11.34
C GLN A 180 3.63 7.31 11.91
N LEU A 181 3.59 6.18 11.21
CA LEU A 181 4.07 4.87 11.71
C LEU A 181 5.34 4.40 11.01
N GLY A 182 5.66 4.98 9.86
CA GLY A 182 6.79 4.62 9.04
C GLY A 182 8.11 5.09 9.60
N THR A 183 9.15 4.34 9.28
CA THR A 183 10.53 4.81 9.40
C THR A 183 11.15 4.70 8.02
N PRO A 184 11.88 5.73 7.56
CA PRO A 184 12.67 5.64 6.33
C PRO A 184 13.54 4.38 6.38
N SER A 185 13.73 3.71 5.25
CA SER A 185 14.51 2.48 5.06
C SER A 185 13.94 1.16 5.56
N ASP A 186 12.94 1.12 6.46
CA ASP A 186 12.47 -0.17 7.01
C ASP A 186 10.97 -0.39 7.03
N THR A 187 10.16 0.52 6.51
CA THR A 187 8.71 0.35 6.53
C THR A 187 8.14 0.37 5.12
N ALA A 188 7.32 -0.63 4.81
CA ALA A 188 6.43 -0.62 3.66
C ALA A 188 4.98 -0.53 4.15
N VAL A 189 4.20 0.37 3.56
CA VAL A 189 2.75 0.43 3.75
C VAL A 189 2.07 0.16 2.42
N THR A 190 1.14 -0.79 2.41
CA THR A 190 0.35 -1.14 1.24
C THR A 190 -1.12 -1.07 1.57
N VAL A 191 -1.90 -0.44 0.70
CA VAL A 191 -3.36 -0.33 0.82
C VAL A 191 -3.98 -0.89 -0.45
N TYR A 192 -4.87 -1.86 -0.30
CA TYR A 192 -5.70 -2.41 -1.37
C TYR A 192 -7.13 -1.90 -1.18
N SER A 193 -7.71 -1.30 -2.20
CA SER A 193 -9.12 -0.91 -2.25
C SER A 193 -9.94 -1.95 -3.01
N VAL A 194 -10.99 -2.44 -2.39
CA VAL A 194 -11.88 -3.46 -2.94
C VAL A 194 -13.30 -2.91 -2.99
N ASN A 195 -14.00 -3.13 -4.10
CA ASN A 195 -15.43 -2.89 -4.20
C ASN A 195 -16.20 -4.06 -3.56
N LEU A 196 -16.99 -3.78 -2.52
CA LEU A 196 -17.78 -4.79 -1.81
C LEU A 196 -18.99 -5.30 -2.62
N ASP A 197 -19.41 -4.55 -3.64
CA ASP A 197 -20.53 -4.91 -4.51
C ASP A 197 -20.06 -5.64 -5.79
N ALA A 198 -18.77 -5.92 -5.94
CA ALA A 198 -18.23 -6.54 -7.15
C ALA A 198 -18.65 -8.01 -7.32
N VAL A 199 -19.03 -8.40 -8.54
CA VAL A 199 -19.30 -9.80 -8.91
C VAL A 199 -18.46 -10.17 -10.14
N PRO A 200 -17.51 -11.12 -10.05
CA PRO A 200 -17.13 -11.86 -8.85
C PRO A 200 -16.43 -10.98 -7.79
N GLN A 201 -16.54 -11.39 -6.53
CA GLN A 201 -15.90 -10.71 -5.41
C GLN A 201 -14.38 -10.81 -5.49
N ALA A 202 -13.68 -9.83 -4.90
CA ALA A 202 -12.24 -9.85 -4.85
C ALA A 202 -11.71 -11.03 -4.05
N GLN A 203 -10.55 -11.54 -4.48
CA GLN A 203 -9.86 -12.64 -3.81
C GLN A 203 -8.53 -12.13 -3.29
N LEU A 204 -8.25 -12.43 -2.03
CA LEU A 204 -7.00 -12.11 -1.37
C LEU A 204 -6.37 -13.39 -0.81
N ASN A 205 -5.16 -13.70 -1.28
CA ASN A 205 -4.37 -14.82 -0.77
C ASN A 205 -3.09 -14.27 -0.13
N GLN A 206 -3.06 -14.29 1.20
CA GLN A 206 -2.09 -13.55 1.99
C GLN A 206 -1.40 -14.46 2.99
N GLN A 207 -0.09 -14.37 3.06
CA GLN A 207 0.68 -14.94 4.16
C GLN A 207 0.76 -13.92 5.30
N VAL A 208 0.60 -14.39 6.54
CA VAL A 208 0.70 -13.55 7.74
C VAL A 208 1.63 -14.17 8.77
N TYR A 209 2.36 -13.32 9.50
CA TYR A 209 2.97 -13.70 10.77
C TYR A 209 2.02 -13.41 11.91
N TYR A 210 1.57 -14.46 12.60
CA TYR A 210 0.75 -14.29 13.80
C TYR A 210 1.64 -13.93 14.99
N GLY A 211 1.29 -12.87 15.73
CA GLY A 211 2.02 -12.48 16.94
C GLY A 211 3.22 -11.56 16.73
N ASP A 212 3.58 -11.21 15.50
CA ASP A 212 4.78 -10.41 15.25
C ASP A 212 4.47 -8.90 15.25
N PRO A 213 5.16 -8.08 16.07
CA PRO A 213 4.96 -6.63 16.08
C PRO A 213 5.41 -5.92 14.80
N ASN A 214 6.21 -6.57 13.95
CA ASN A 214 6.71 -6.01 12.69
C ASN A 214 5.72 -6.20 11.53
N TYR A 215 4.59 -6.83 11.80
CA TYR A 215 3.54 -7.08 10.81
C TYR A 215 2.17 -6.68 11.35
N CYS A 216 1.45 -5.88 10.57
CA CYS A 216 0.09 -5.49 10.86
C CYS A 216 -0.74 -5.55 9.57
N SER A 217 -1.85 -6.27 9.61
CA SER A 217 -2.86 -6.30 8.56
C SER A 217 -4.22 -5.92 9.13
N VAL A 218 -4.90 -4.98 8.47
CA VAL A 218 -6.19 -4.43 8.89
C VAL A 218 -7.15 -4.48 7.71
N TYR A 219 -8.23 -5.24 7.88
CA TYR A 219 -9.36 -5.28 6.97
C TYR A 219 -10.44 -4.40 7.53
N ILE A 220 -10.90 -3.42 6.75
CA ILE A 220 -11.95 -2.50 7.16
C ILE A 220 -12.92 -2.26 6.01
N GLY A 221 -14.13 -2.80 6.16
CA GLY A 221 -15.26 -2.62 5.26
C GLY A 221 -16.16 -1.50 5.74
N MET A 222 -16.39 -0.53 4.85
CA MET A 222 -17.19 0.66 5.12
C MET A 222 -18.41 0.69 4.21
N GLU A 223 -19.58 0.85 4.82
CA GLU A 223 -20.76 1.31 4.10
C GLU A 223 -20.72 2.83 4.04
N THR A 224 -20.77 3.37 2.83
CA THR A 224 -20.76 4.82 2.61
C THR A 224 -21.92 5.22 1.72
N VAL A 225 -22.22 6.52 1.67
CA VAL A 225 -23.06 7.06 0.60
C VAL A 225 -22.33 6.82 -0.73
N GLY A 226 -22.89 5.98 -1.59
CA GLY A 226 -22.27 5.51 -2.83
C GLY A 226 -21.76 4.08 -2.74
N ILE A 227 -20.64 3.79 -3.42
CA ILE A 227 -20.10 2.42 -3.52
C ILE A 227 -19.45 2.03 -2.18
N PRO A 228 -19.91 0.95 -1.52
CA PRO A 228 -19.28 0.39 -0.34
C PRO A 228 -17.93 -0.23 -0.73
N TYR A 229 -16.95 -0.06 0.13
CA TYR A 229 -15.60 -0.52 -0.15
C TYR A 229 -14.98 -1.15 1.08
N LEU A 230 -13.99 -1.99 0.84
CA LEU A 230 -13.15 -2.57 1.86
C LEU A 230 -11.70 -2.19 1.57
N TYR A 231 -11.00 -1.76 2.60
CA TYR A 231 -9.54 -1.72 2.56
C TYR A 231 -8.97 -2.97 3.19
N GLU A 232 -7.95 -3.53 2.53
CA GLU A 232 -6.89 -4.29 3.20
C GLU A 232 -5.69 -3.36 3.34
N ILE A 233 -5.22 -3.16 4.56
CA ILE A 233 -4.09 -2.28 4.88
C ILE A 233 -3.00 -3.12 5.52
N GLN A 234 -1.81 -3.05 4.97
CA GLN A 234 -0.64 -3.76 5.48
C GLN A 234 0.43 -2.75 5.88
N VAL A 235 0.88 -2.81 7.12
CA VAL A 235 2.04 -2.07 7.64
C VAL A 235 3.09 -3.09 8.02
N VAL A 236 4.23 -3.05 7.34
CA VAL A 236 5.25 -4.09 7.42
C VAL A 236 6.61 -3.46 7.66
N LYS A 237 7.32 -3.93 8.69
CA LYS A 237 8.74 -3.64 8.84
C LYS A 237 9.56 -4.61 7.99
N VAL A 238 10.19 -4.11 6.95
CA VAL A 238 11.07 -4.89 6.07
C VAL A 238 12.49 -4.88 6.60
N ILE A 239 13.29 -5.88 6.21
CA ILE A 239 14.71 -5.94 6.53
C ILE A 239 15.45 -4.76 5.87
N LYS A 240 16.39 -4.16 6.62
CA LYS A 240 17.27 -3.09 6.14
C LYS A 240 18.45 -3.69 5.38
N ASP A 241 18.89 -2.99 4.35
CA ASP A 241 20.22 -3.19 3.76
C ASP A 241 21.34 -2.77 4.74
#